data_AF-A0A413VMM5-F1
#
_entry.id   AF-A0A413VMM5-F1
#
_cell.length_a   1.000
_cell.length_b   1.000
_cell.length_c   1.000
_cell.angle_alpha   90.00
_cell.angle_beta   90.00
_cell.angle_gamma   90.00
#
_symmetry.space_group_name_H-M   'P 1'
#
loop_
_entity.id
_entity.type
_entity.pdbx_description
1 polymer ?
#
loop_
_entity_poly.entity_id
_entity_poly.type
_entity_poly.pdbx_seq_one_letter_code
_entity_poly.pdbx_strand_id
1 'polypeptide(L)'
;MKKSFYTFILGAISLFSISVSAQDSEKANALWVHDTRDVNEPPSYFKGEIRADLKKLITVGISMNYGFSTNLTISPWSDSSAGYNHQLNFNNEGILYRNGDIDTPSWNGWNKILMSDLSGNVNLEKLKVTDSFEFGNELDNTNSTFIIQGPNLENGYCIIRRRMGSSI
;
A
#
# COMPACT_ATOMS: atom_id res chain seq x y z
N MET A 1 19.42 63.20 -23.01
CA MET A 1 18.46 62.48 -22.13
C MET A 1 17.97 61.15 -22.70
N LYS A 2 17.66 61.02 -24.01
CA LYS A 2 17.10 59.77 -24.59
C LYS A 2 18.00 58.53 -24.44
N LYS A 3 19.32 58.65 -24.65
CA LYS A 3 20.26 57.50 -24.51
C LYS A 3 20.34 56.96 -23.08
N SER A 4 20.32 57.84 -22.08
CA SER A 4 20.38 57.44 -20.66
C SER A 4 19.13 56.69 -20.21
N PHE A 5 17.97 57.01 -20.80
CA PHE A 5 16.70 56.35 -20.49
C PHE A 5 16.64 54.93 -21.06
N TYR A 6 17.17 54.74 -22.29
CA TYR A 6 17.29 53.40 -22.90
C TYR A 6 18.25 52.49 -22.12
N THR A 7 19.37 53.01 -21.65
CA THR A 7 20.31 52.23 -20.82
C THR A 7 19.68 51.81 -19.50
N PHE A 8 18.84 52.66 -18.91
CA PHE A 8 18.13 52.35 -17.67
C PHE A 8 17.05 51.28 -17.86
N ILE A 9 16.29 51.36 -18.97
CA ILE A 9 15.27 50.35 -19.30
C ILE A 9 15.90 48.99 -19.65
N LEU A 10 17.03 48.98 -20.37
CA LEU A 10 17.77 47.74 -20.68
C LEU A 10 18.36 47.08 -19.43
N GLY A 11 18.82 47.87 -18.44
CA GLY A 11 19.30 47.35 -17.15
C GLY A 11 18.20 46.85 -16.22
N ALA A 12 16.98 47.41 -16.30
CA ALA A 12 15.84 46.96 -15.50
C ALA A 12 15.28 45.60 -15.97
N ILE A 13 15.35 45.32 -17.28
CA ILE A 13 14.86 44.05 -17.85
C ILE A 13 15.79 42.87 -17.50
N SER A 14 17.09 43.10 -17.26
CA SER A 14 18.04 42.03 -16.91
C SER A 14 17.94 41.54 -15.45
N LEU A 15 17.15 42.20 -14.61
CA LEU A 15 16.95 41.80 -13.20
C LEU A 15 15.69 40.96 -12.98
N PHE A 16 14.88 40.75 -14.02
CA PHE A 16 13.68 39.92 -13.94
C PHE A 16 14.00 38.49 -14.39
N SER A 17 14.80 37.77 -13.59
CA SER A 17 15.03 36.33 -13.79
C SER A 17 13.78 35.57 -13.40
N ILE A 18 12.94 35.24 -14.39
CA ILE A 18 11.81 34.33 -14.20
C ILE A 18 12.40 32.94 -14.00
N SER A 19 12.34 32.41 -12.78
CA SER A 19 12.65 31.02 -12.49
C SER A 19 11.56 30.12 -13.08
N VAL A 20 11.64 29.82 -14.38
CA VAL A 20 10.86 28.75 -14.99
C VAL A 20 11.49 27.44 -14.52
N SER A 21 10.87 26.79 -13.52
CA SER A 21 11.15 25.38 -13.24
C SER A 21 10.57 24.56 -14.38
N ALA A 22 11.37 24.31 -15.41
CA ALA A 22 11.07 23.28 -16.38
C ALA A 22 11.09 21.94 -15.63
N GLN A 23 9.92 21.37 -15.36
CA GLN A 23 9.79 20.04 -14.81
C GLN A 23 9.95 19.06 -15.98
N ASP A 24 11.20 18.82 -16.38
CA ASP A 24 11.49 17.84 -17.42
C ASP A 24 11.14 16.45 -16.88
N SER A 25 10.07 15.86 -17.41
CA SER A 25 9.73 14.46 -17.16
C SER A 25 10.66 13.59 -18.01
N GLU A 26 11.69 13.03 -17.40
CA GLU A 26 12.54 12.04 -18.05
C GLU A 26 11.75 10.73 -18.25
N LYS A 27 11.45 10.41 -19.52
CA LYS A 27 10.80 9.15 -19.87
C LYS A 27 11.82 8.01 -19.78
N ALA A 28 11.82 7.28 -18.68
CA ALA A 28 12.60 6.04 -18.55
C ALA A 28 11.87 4.86 -19.22
N ASN A 29 12.62 3.98 -19.90
CA ASN A 29 12.07 2.74 -20.45
C ASN A 29 11.72 1.71 -19.37
N ALA A 30 12.39 1.79 -18.21
CA ALA A 30 12.14 0.96 -17.04
C ALA A 30 12.67 1.64 -15.77
N LEU A 31 12.14 1.24 -14.61
CA LEU A 31 12.72 1.50 -13.30
C LEU A 31 13.51 0.28 -12.85
N TRP A 32 14.62 0.49 -12.17
CA TRP A 32 15.51 -0.58 -11.70
C TRP A 32 15.15 -1.01 -10.27
N VAL A 33 15.43 -2.28 -9.96
CA VAL A 33 15.25 -2.85 -8.61
C VAL A 33 16.62 -3.00 -7.97
N HIS A 34 16.78 -2.44 -6.77
CA HIS A 34 18.04 -2.47 -6.05
C HIS A 34 18.23 -3.85 -5.41
N ASP A 35 19.41 -4.45 -5.54
CA ASP A 35 19.73 -5.68 -4.82
C ASP A 35 20.21 -5.36 -3.40
N THR A 36 19.29 -5.41 -2.45
CA THR A 36 19.55 -5.20 -1.02
C THR A 36 19.03 -6.38 -0.21
N ARG A 37 19.17 -7.59 -0.77
CA ARG A 37 18.47 -8.80 -0.32
C ARG A 37 18.71 -9.21 1.13
N ASP A 38 19.84 -8.79 1.69
CA ASP A 38 20.34 -9.15 3.02
C ASP A 38 20.17 -8.04 4.07
N VAL A 39 19.59 -6.90 3.68
CA VAL A 39 19.38 -5.75 4.59
C VAL A 39 17.88 -5.47 4.69
N ASN A 40 17.39 -5.11 5.88
CA ASN A 40 16.04 -4.60 6.10
C ASN A 40 16.17 -3.20 6.70
N GLU A 41 16.28 -2.20 5.82
CA GLU A 41 16.45 -0.82 6.22
C GLU A 41 15.24 -0.36 7.05
N PRO A 42 15.46 0.38 8.16
CA PRO A 42 14.37 0.92 8.96
C PRO A 42 13.59 2.00 8.18
N PRO A 43 12.39 2.39 8.62
CA PRO A 43 11.65 3.48 8.00
C PRO A 43 12.49 4.76 7.87
N SER A 44 13.32 5.08 8.89
CA SER A 44 14.19 6.26 8.95
C SER A 44 15.22 6.40 7.82
N TYR A 45 15.50 5.31 7.10
CA TYR A 45 16.43 5.28 5.98
C TYR A 45 15.86 5.97 4.73
N PHE A 46 14.56 5.82 4.49
CA PHE A 46 13.89 6.35 3.30
C PHE A 46 13.37 7.77 3.55
N LYS A 47 13.65 8.71 2.63
CA LYS A 47 13.34 10.14 2.81
C LYS A 47 12.87 10.79 1.50
N GLY A 48 11.56 10.95 1.34
CA GLY A 48 11.00 11.63 0.16
C GLY A 48 11.28 10.89 -1.15
N GLU A 49 11.14 9.56 -1.15
CA GLU A 49 11.47 8.71 -2.29
C GLU A 49 10.47 7.57 -2.50
N ILE A 50 10.41 7.09 -3.75
CA ILE A 50 9.80 5.81 -4.11
C ILE A 50 10.92 4.88 -4.55
N ARG A 51 11.06 3.73 -3.90
CA ARG A 51 12.19 2.82 -4.13
C ARG A 51 11.76 1.37 -4.18
N ALA A 52 12.31 0.62 -5.14
CA ALA A 52 12.11 -0.81 -5.29
C ALA A 52 13.37 -1.60 -4.91
N ASP A 53 13.23 -2.60 -4.04
CA ASP A 53 14.34 -3.40 -3.50
C ASP A 53 14.04 -4.90 -3.56
N LEU A 54 14.97 -5.70 -4.09
CA LEU A 54 14.96 -7.16 -3.97
C LEU A 54 15.31 -7.55 -2.53
N LYS A 55 14.47 -8.37 -1.91
CA LYS A 55 14.58 -8.80 -0.50
C LYS A 55 14.45 -10.31 -0.35
N LYS A 56 15.23 -10.93 0.55
CA LYS A 56 14.88 -12.26 1.08
C LYS A 56 13.69 -12.11 2.03
N LEU A 57 12.75 -13.06 2.00
CA LEU A 57 11.55 -13.02 2.84
C LEU A 57 11.88 -12.95 4.34
N ILE A 58 12.83 -13.78 4.78
CA ILE A 58 13.25 -13.83 6.18
C ILE A 58 13.92 -12.53 6.65
N THR A 59 14.68 -11.87 5.77
CA THR A 59 15.35 -10.59 6.07
C THR A 59 14.34 -9.51 6.45
N VAL A 60 13.18 -9.49 5.80
CA VAL A 60 12.12 -8.50 6.06
C VAL A 60 11.08 -8.97 7.08
N GLY A 61 11.31 -10.10 7.77
CA GLY A 61 10.45 -10.62 8.83
C GLY A 61 9.19 -11.34 8.33
N ILE A 62 9.20 -11.88 7.10
CA ILE A 62 8.12 -12.73 6.59
C ILE A 62 8.50 -14.19 6.86
N SER A 63 7.71 -14.87 7.70
CA SER A 63 7.96 -16.24 8.17
C SER A 63 7.78 -17.30 7.08
N MET A 64 8.78 -17.44 6.22
CA MET A 64 8.92 -18.53 5.23
C MET A 64 10.39 -18.97 5.14
N ASN A 65 10.64 -20.27 5.01
CA ASN A 65 12.00 -20.84 5.09
C ASN A 65 12.96 -20.33 3.99
N TYR A 66 12.44 -20.05 2.79
CA TYR A 66 13.25 -19.57 1.67
C TYR A 66 12.38 -18.84 0.65
N GLY A 67 12.91 -17.76 0.10
CA GLY A 67 12.29 -17.08 -1.03
C GLY A 67 12.71 -15.62 -1.14
N PHE A 68 12.44 -15.05 -2.30
CA PHE A 68 12.69 -13.66 -2.62
C PHE A 68 11.37 -12.92 -2.80
N SER A 69 11.46 -11.60 -2.64
CA SER A 69 10.36 -10.67 -2.80
C SER A 69 10.89 -9.34 -3.32
N THR A 70 10.01 -8.50 -3.82
CA THR A 70 10.34 -7.11 -4.11
C THR A 70 9.57 -6.21 -3.15
N ASN A 71 10.28 -5.39 -2.39
CA ASN A 71 9.67 -4.29 -1.64
C ASN A 71 9.52 -3.08 -2.54
N LEU A 72 8.35 -2.44 -2.53
CA LEU A 72 8.14 -1.10 -3.03
C LEU A 72 7.87 -0.19 -1.84
N THR A 73 8.82 0.68 -1.53
CA THR A 73 8.73 1.65 -0.44
C THR A 73 8.30 2.99 -1.00
N ILE A 74 7.35 3.64 -0.33
CA ILE A 74 6.93 5.01 -0.58
C ILE A 74 7.16 5.79 0.71
N SER A 75 8.14 6.69 0.69
CA SER A 75 8.39 7.63 1.77
C SER A 75 7.96 9.02 1.32
N PRO A 76 6.87 9.58 1.89
CA PRO A 76 6.30 10.83 1.38
C PRO A 76 7.18 12.04 1.64
N TRP A 77 7.98 12.02 2.71
CA TRP A 77 8.76 13.16 3.14
C TRP A 77 10.02 12.78 3.93
N SER A 78 10.83 13.77 4.29
CA SER A 78 12.08 13.58 5.02
C SER A 78 11.93 13.47 6.55
N ASP A 79 10.72 13.71 7.07
CA ASP A 79 10.35 13.66 8.49
C ASP A 79 8.89 13.17 8.67
N SER A 80 8.45 13.02 9.92
CA SER A 80 7.14 12.45 10.28
C SER A 80 5.94 13.36 9.99
N SER A 81 6.15 14.61 9.56
CA SER A 81 5.06 15.58 9.34
C SER A 81 4.11 15.19 8.19
N ALA A 82 4.57 14.35 7.26
CA ALA A 82 3.76 13.84 6.15
C ALA A 82 3.15 12.45 6.44
N GLY A 83 3.22 11.98 7.69
CA GLY A 83 2.72 10.67 8.11
C GLY A 83 3.73 9.55 7.88
N TYR A 84 3.22 8.32 7.73
CA TYR A 84 4.05 7.12 7.71
C TYR A 84 4.75 6.88 6.37
N ASN A 85 5.86 6.15 6.44
CA ASN A 85 6.40 5.45 5.29
C ASN A 85 5.56 4.19 5.04
N HIS A 86 5.32 3.88 3.77
CA HIS A 86 4.50 2.74 3.35
C HIS A 86 5.34 1.76 2.56
N GLN A 87 5.08 0.47 2.72
CA GLN A 87 5.80 -0.55 1.97
C GLN A 87 4.85 -1.66 1.51
N LEU A 88 4.89 -1.94 0.22
CA LEU A 88 4.30 -3.13 -0.38
C LEU A 88 5.40 -4.18 -0.57
N ASN A 89 5.07 -5.45 -0.39
CA ASN A 89 5.93 -6.58 -0.69
C ASN A 89 5.23 -7.49 -1.69
N PHE A 90 5.86 -7.68 -2.85
CA PHE A 90 5.41 -8.57 -3.91
C PHE A 90 6.16 -9.89 -3.81
N ASN A 91 5.44 -10.99 -3.59
CA ASN A 91 6.00 -12.33 -3.57
C ASN A 91 4.98 -13.38 -4.03
N ASN A 92 5.38 -14.65 -4.05
CA ASN A 92 4.56 -15.76 -4.56
C ASN A 92 3.32 -16.07 -3.69
N GLU A 93 3.27 -15.59 -2.44
CA GLU A 93 2.10 -15.69 -1.57
C GLU A 93 1.12 -14.52 -1.75
N GLY A 94 1.45 -13.54 -2.58
CA GLY A 94 0.61 -12.37 -2.89
C GLY A 94 1.28 -11.05 -2.53
N ILE A 95 0.45 -10.05 -2.23
CA ILE A 95 0.91 -8.70 -1.88
C ILE A 95 0.71 -8.49 -0.38
N LEU A 96 1.77 -8.08 0.31
CA LEU A 96 1.70 -7.64 1.69
C LEU A 96 1.93 -6.14 1.79
N TYR A 97 1.40 -5.56 2.85
CA TYR A 97 1.52 -4.15 3.20
C TYR A 97 2.00 -4.02 4.64
N ARG A 98 2.91 -3.07 4.87
CA ARG A 98 3.22 -2.55 6.20
C ARG A 98 3.49 -1.06 6.12
N ASN A 99 3.55 -0.42 7.28
CA ASN A 99 3.98 0.96 7.42
C ASN A 99 4.98 1.10 8.56
N GLY A 100 5.60 2.27 8.67
CA GLY A 100 6.52 2.59 9.75
C GLY A 100 6.69 4.09 9.90
N ASP A 101 6.91 4.52 11.13
CA ASP A 101 7.24 5.89 11.45
C ASP A 101 8.73 6.13 11.23
N ILE A 102 9.08 7.23 10.56
CA ILE A 102 10.46 7.63 10.33
C ILE A 102 11.22 7.89 11.64
N ASP A 103 10.50 8.21 12.72
CA ASP A 103 11.07 8.44 14.05
C ASP A 103 11.26 7.14 14.85
N THR A 104 10.83 5.99 14.30
CA THR A 104 10.98 4.67 14.93
C THR A 104 12.02 3.80 14.22
N PRO A 105 12.75 2.95 14.96
CA PRO A 105 13.77 2.08 14.38
C PRO A 105 13.21 0.83 13.69
N SER A 106 11.89 0.61 13.70
CA SER A 106 11.28 -0.65 13.26
C SER A 106 10.02 -0.41 12.42
N TRP A 107 9.80 -1.30 11.46
CA TRP A 107 8.54 -1.38 10.75
C TRP A 107 7.44 -2.02 11.62
N ASN A 108 6.19 -1.65 11.37
CA ASN A 108 5.05 -2.39 11.89
C ASN A 108 4.93 -3.76 11.19
N GLY A 109 4.09 -4.63 11.75
CA GLY A 109 3.85 -5.96 11.21
C GLY A 109 3.27 -5.96 9.80
N TRP A 110 3.55 -7.03 9.06
CA TRP A 110 2.99 -7.25 7.72
C TRP A 110 1.52 -7.64 7.79
N ASN A 111 0.72 -7.02 6.93
CA ASN A 111 -0.67 -7.37 6.67
C ASN A 111 -0.80 -7.83 5.22
N LYS A 112 -1.68 -8.80 4.93
CA LYS A 112 -1.89 -9.29 3.57
C LYS A 112 -2.99 -8.50 2.88
N ILE A 113 -2.76 -8.06 1.65
CA ILE A 113 -3.81 -7.48 0.80
C ILE A 113 -4.60 -8.63 0.18
N LEU A 114 -5.92 -8.59 0.37
CA LEU A 114 -6.86 -9.55 -0.21
C LEU A 114 -7.40 -8.99 -1.53
N MET A 115 -7.36 -9.80 -2.58
CA MET A 115 -7.81 -9.44 -3.92
C MET A 115 -8.84 -10.46 -4.40
N SER A 116 -9.84 -9.99 -5.15
CA SER A 116 -10.76 -10.87 -5.84
C SER A 116 -10.16 -11.38 -7.16
N ASP A 117 -10.74 -12.45 -7.69
CA ASP A 117 -10.57 -12.80 -9.10
C ASP A 117 -11.30 -11.79 -10.02
N LEU A 118 -11.18 -12.00 -11.34
CA LEU A 118 -11.83 -11.16 -12.35
C LEU A 118 -13.36 -11.19 -12.32
N SER A 119 -13.94 -12.21 -11.68
CA SER A 119 -15.38 -12.38 -11.48
C SER A 119 -15.86 -11.78 -10.15
N GLY A 120 -14.96 -11.14 -9.39
CA GLY A 120 -15.27 -10.57 -8.08
C GLY A 120 -15.29 -11.60 -6.93
N ASN A 121 -14.91 -12.85 -7.18
CA ASN A 121 -14.87 -13.86 -6.12
C ASN A 121 -13.62 -13.72 -5.27
N VAL A 122 -13.76 -13.85 -3.97
CA VAL A 122 -12.66 -13.88 -3.01
C VAL A 122 -12.63 -15.24 -2.33
N ASN A 123 -11.52 -15.97 -2.44
CA ASN A 123 -11.35 -17.22 -1.71
C ASN A 123 -10.91 -16.93 -0.26
N LEU A 124 -11.75 -17.35 0.70
CA LEU A 124 -11.58 -17.11 2.13
C LEU A 124 -11.26 -18.38 2.94
N GLU A 125 -10.68 -19.42 2.31
CA GLU A 125 -10.41 -20.73 2.93
C GLU A 125 -9.70 -20.68 4.30
N LYS A 126 -8.85 -19.67 4.52
CA LYS A 126 -8.08 -19.50 5.77
C LYS A 126 -8.42 -18.21 6.52
N LEU A 127 -9.55 -17.57 6.21
CA LEU A 127 -9.97 -16.36 6.91
C LEU A 127 -10.37 -16.72 8.35
N LYS A 128 -9.68 -16.12 9.32
CA LYS A 128 -10.09 -16.14 10.72
C LYS A 128 -10.68 -14.80 11.09
N VAL A 129 -11.99 -14.77 11.37
CA VAL A 129 -12.67 -13.62 11.97
C VAL A 129 -12.74 -13.84 13.47
N THR A 130 -12.18 -12.91 14.25
CA THR A 130 -12.14 -13.03 15.73
C THR A 130 -13.38 -12.41 16.39
N ASP A 131 -13.95 -11.38 15.77
CA ASP A 131 -15.12 -10.66 16.27
C ASP A 131 -16.35 -10.91 15.36
N SER A 132 -16.94 -9.87 14.75
CA SER A 132 -18.07 -10.00 13.83
C SER A 132 -17.64 -10.03 12.36
N PHE A 133 -18.37 -10.81 11.55
CA PHE A 133 -18.34 -10.74 10.09
C PHE A 133 -19.71 -10.27 9.61
N GLU A 134 -19.76 -9.06 9.05
CA GLU A 134 -21.00 -8.40 8.62
C GLU A 134 -21.01 -8.25 7.10
N PHE A 135 -22.11 -8.62 6.47
CA PHE A 135 -22.38 -8.29 5.07
C PHE A 135 -23.16 -6.98 4.99
N GLY A 136 -22.93 -6.20 3.92
CA GLY A 136 -23.70 -4.99 3.65
C GLY A 136 -25.19 -5.27 3.35
N ASN A 137 -25.96 -4.20 3.14
CA ASN A 137 -27.42 -4.24 3.02
C ASN A 137 -27.97 -4.98 1.77
N GLU A 138 -27.11 -5.33 0.82
CA GLU A 138 -27.47 -6.05 -0.40
C GLU A 138 -26.68 -7.36 -0.48
N LEU A 139 -27.22 -8.39 0.15
CA LEU A 139 -27.12 -9.72 -0.44
C LEU A 139 -28.13 -9.73 -1.60
N ASP A 140 -27.65 -9.72 -2.84
CA ASP A 140 -28.52 -9.94 -4.00
C ASP A 140 -29.06 -11.38 -3.90
N ASN A 141 -30.21 -11.51 -3.26
CA ASN A 141 -30.86 -12.78 -2.96
C ASN A 141 -31.36 -13.53 -4.22
N THR A 142 -31.18 -12.93 -5.41
CA THR A 142 -31.49 -13.59 -6.68
C THR A 142 -30.50 -14.72 -6.98
N ASN A 143 -29.23 -14.58 -6.56
CA ASN A 143 -28.17 -15.60 -6.74
C ASN A 143 -27.27 -15.82 -5.52
N SER A 144 -27.42 -15.04 -4.44
CA SER A 144 -26.56 -15.12 -3.26
C SER A 144 -27.09 -16.16 -2.27
N THR A 145 -26.36 -17.27 -2.10
CA THR A 145 -26.63 -18.23 -1.02
C THR A 145 -25.55 -18.09 0.04
N PHE A 146 -25.92 -17.66 1.25
CA PHE A 146 -25.02 -17.73 2.41
C PHE A 146 -25.12 -19.13 3.02
N ILE A 147 -24.14 -19.98 2.74
CA ILE A 147 -24.10 -21.36 3.25
C ILE A 147 -23.00 -21.46 4.31
N ILE A 148 -23.37 -21.70 5.56
CA ILE A 148 -22.42 -22.12 6.60
C ILE A 148 -22.46 -23.65 6.66
N GLN A 149 -21.40 -24.31 6.21
CA GLN A 149 -21.24 -25.77 6.30
C GLN A 149 -20.24 -26.09 7.41
N GLY A 150 -20.65 -26.91 8.38
CA GLY A 150 -19.77 -27.43 9.43
C GLY A 150 -19.06 -28.72 8.98
N PRO A 151 -17.89 -29.06 9.54
CA PRO A 151 -17.08 -30.20 9.10
C PRO A 151 -17.70 -31.58 9.36
N ASN A 152 -18.86 -31.68 10.04
CA ASN A 152 -19.56 -32.93 10.34
C ASN A 152 -21.07 -32.74 10.35
N LEU A 153 -21.68 -32.54 9.18
CA LEU A 153 -23.14 -32.56 9.06
C LEU A 153 -23.51 -33.63 8.03
N GLU A 154 -23.62 -34.87 8.49
CA GLU A 154 -24.06 -35.98 7.64
C GLU A 154 -25.49 -35.80 7.11
N ASN A 155 -26.32 -34.87 7.65
CA ASN A 155 -27.66 -34.56 7.12
C ASN A 155 -28.32 -33.29 7.73
N GLY A 156 -27.59 -32.22 8.07
CA GLY A 156 -28.19 -31.06 8.76
C GLY A 156 -27.61 -29.72 8.33
N TYR A 157 -28.44 -28.76 7.95
CA TYR A 157 -28.02 -27.37 7.85
C TYR A 157 -28.07 -26.71 9.23
N CYS A 158 -27.12 -25.83 9.55
CA CYS A 158 -27.22 -24.97 10.72
C CYS A 158 -28.29 -23.90 10.47
N ILE A 159 -29.40 -23.95 11.22
CA ILE A 159 -30.49 -22.96 11.11
C ILE A 159 -30.15 -21.76 11.99
N ILE A 160 -29.73 -20.63 11.39
CA ILE A 160 -29.65 -19.35 12.10
C ILE A 160 -31.06 -18.76 12.20
N ARG A 161 -31.64 -18.73 13.40
CA ARG A 161 -32.93 -18.06 13.66
C ARG A 161 -32.69 -16.60 14.03
N ARG A 162 -33.16 -15.66 13.20
CA ARG A 162 -33.29 -14.25 13.57
C ARG A 162 -34.33 -14.14 14.68
N ARG A 163 -33.94 -13.72 15.89
CA ARG A 163 -34.89 -13.38 16.96
C ARG A 163 -35.53 -12.04 16.59
N MET A 164 -36.73 -12.06 16.00
CA MET A 164 -37.53 -10.85 15.90
C MET A 164 -38.05 -10.53 17.30
N GLY A 165 -37.52 -9.47 17.91
CA GLY A 165 -38.06 -8.97 19.17
C GLY A 165 -39.48 -8.50 18.97
N SER A 166 -40.43 -9.00 19.75
CA SER A 166 -41.75 -8.39 19.84
C SER A 166 -41.62 -7.11 20.67
N SER A 167 -41.85 -5.97 20.05
CA SER A 167 -42.13 -4.74 20.78
C SER A 167 -43.41 -4.95 21.59
N ILE A 168 -43.32 -4.76 22.91
CA ILE A 168 -44.47 -4.53 23.80
C ILE A 168 -44.53 -3.02 24.04
#